data_AF-A0A2Z5EN39-F1
#
_entry.id   AF-A0A2Z5EN39-F1
#
_cell.length_a   1.000
_cell.length_b   1.000
_cell.length_c   1.000
_cell.angle_alpha   90.00
_cell.angle_beta   90.00
_cell.angle_gamma   90.00
#
_symmetry.space_group_name_H-M   'P 1'
#
loop_
_entity.id
_entity.type
_entity.pdbx_description
1 polymer ?
#
loop_
_entity_poly.entity_id
_entity_poly.type
_entity_poly.pdbx_seq_one_letter_code
_entity_poly.pdbx_strand_id
1 'polypeptide(L)'
;GDPDLVLGLLSFLLELGVEPTHVLCTSGDAEFERAAYEVLHASPYGAHATVWTGKDAWHLRSLVLTEPVDLIIGPSYLKGIAREADVPLVRFGFPVFDRHHLHRYPV
;
A
#
# COMPACT_ATOMS: atom_id res chain seq x y z
N GLY A 1 -3.75 2.25 3.52
CA GLY A 1 -4.55 3.47 3.30
C GLY A 1 -5.97 3.21 3.73
N ASP A 2 -6.94 3.97 3.22
CA ASP A 2 -8.37 3.63 3.38
C ASP A 2 -8.75 2.44 2.47
N PRO A 3 -9.74 1.61 2.83
CA PRO A 3 -10.03 0.34 2.17
C PRO A 3 -10.27 0.47 0.66
N ASP A 4 -11.19 1.34 0.24
CA ASP A 4 -11.57 1.48 -1.17
C ASP A 4 -10.40 1.98 -2.03
N LEU A 5 -9.63 2.93 -1.50
CA LEU A 5 -8.48 3.50 -2.20
C LEU A 5 -7.38 2.45 -2.38
N VAL A 6 -7.18 1.58 -1.38
CA VAL A 6 -6.20 0.49 -1.46
C VAL A 6 -6.66 -0.55 -2.49
N LEU A 7 -7.94 -0.93 -2.54
CA LEU A 7 -8.45 -1.87 -3.54
C LEU A 7 -8.31 -1.34 -4.97
N GLY A 8 -8.67 -0.06 -5.19
CA GLY A 8 -8.53 0.57 -6.50
C GLY A 8 -7.08 0.62 -6.97
N LEU A 9 -6.16 1.02 -6.07
CA LEU A 9 -4.73 1.00 -6.35
C LEU A 9 -4.22 -0.41 -6.62
N LEU A 10 -4.67 -1.40 -5.85
CA LEU A 10 -4.26 -2.79 -5.99
C LEU A 10 -4.61 -3.34 -7.37
N SER A 11 -5.84 -3.12 -7.83
CA SER A 11 -6.28 -3.52 -9.18
C SER A 11 -5.38 -2.90 -10.25
N PHE A 12 -5.11 -1.59 -10.15
CA PHE A 12 -4.27 -0.89 -11.11
C PHE A 12 -2.82 -1.40 -11.13
N LEU A 13 -2.25 -1.70 -9.96
CA LEU A 13 -0.89 -2.25 -9.86
C LEU A 13 -0.78 -3.62 -10.54
N LEU A 14 -1.79 -4.49 -10.37
CA LEU A 14 -1.82 -5.79 -11.01
C LEU A 14 -1.94 -5.70 -12.53
N GLU A 15 -2.67 -4.71 -13.06
CA GLU A 15 -2.75 -4.43 -14.51
C GLU A 15 -1.40 -4.00 -15.09
N LEU A 16 -0.60 -3.27 -14.32
CA LEU A 16 0.75 -2.86 -14.70
C LEU A 16 1.81 -3.96 -14.54
N GLY A 17 1.44 -5.12 -13.99
CA GLY A 17 2.36 -6.22 -13.70
C GLY A 17 3.26 -5.97 -12.48
N VAL A 18 2.83 -5.10 -11.56
CA VAL A 18 3.53 -4.87 -10.29
C VAL A 18 3.10 -5.93 -9.27
N GLU A 19 4.05 -6.38 -8.45
CA GLU A 19 3.83 -7.36 -7.38
C GLU A 19 3.62 -6.65 -6.02
N PRO A 20 2.39 -6.60 -5.47
CA PRO A 20 2.10 -5.90 -4.23
C PRO A 20 2.35 -6.79 -3.01
N THR A 21 3.61 -6.97 -2.60
CA THR A 21 4.01 -7.87 -1.49
C THR A 21 3.30 -7.59 -0.17
N HIS A 22 3.21 -6.31 0.22
CA HIS A 22 2.63 -5.88 1.51
C HIS A 22 1.45 -4.93 1.30
N VAL A 23 0.22 -5.43 1.45
CA VAL A 23 -1.00 -4.63 1.34
C VAL A 23 -1.53 -4.32 2.73
N LEU A 24 -1.32 -3.09 3.23
CA LEU A 24 -1.73 -2.71 4.59
C LEU A 24 -2.90 -1.71 4.64
N CYS A 25 -3.94 -2.09 5.39
CA CYS A 25 -5.14 -1.29 5.62
C CYS A 25 -5.51 -1.30 7.10
N THR A 26 -5.24 -0.21 7.81
CA THR A 26 -5.48 -0.10 9.26
C THR A 26 -6.97 -0.13 9.60
N SER A 27 -7.80 0.51 8.77
CA SER A 27 -9.26 0.52 8.92
C SER A 27 -9.96 -0.57 8.12
N GLY A 28 -9.20 -1.55 7.58
CA GLY A 28 -9.77 -2.68 6.86
C GLY A 28 -10.44 -3.67 7.80
N ASP A 29 -11.54 -4.25 7.35
CA ASP A 29 -12.28 -5.32 8.01
C ASP A 29 -12.16 -6.64 7.23
N ALA A 30 -12.90 -7.66 7.68
CA ALA A 30 -12.90 -8.97 7.03
C ALA A 30 -13.48 -8.95 5.60
N GLU A 31 -14.35 -7.99 5.29
CA GLU A 31 -14.91 -7.84 3.96
C GLU A 31 -13.87 -7.29 2.98
N PHE A 32 -13.13 -6.26 3.39
CA PHE A 32 -11.99 -5.73 2.65
C PHE A 32 -10.93 -6.81 2.42
N GLU A 33 -10.60 -7.60 3.43
CA GLU A 33 -9.58 -8.66 3.29
C GLU A 33 -9.97 -9.67 2.21
N ARG A 34 -11.22 -10.12 2.23
CA ARG A 34 -11.76 -11.02 1.19
C ARG A 34 -11.70 -10.37 -0.19
N ALA A 35 -12.15 -9.12 -0.32
CA ALA A 35 -12.14 -8.39 -1.60
C ALA A 35 -10.71 -8.19 -2.13
N ALA A 36 -9.75 -7.89 -1.27
CA ALA A 36 -8.35 -7.74 -1.64
C ALA A 36 -7.77 -9.06 -2.17
N TYR A 37 -8.04 -10.19 -1.51
CA TYR A 37 -7.61 -11.50 -1.99
C TYR A 37 -8.29 -11.90 -3.30
N GLU A 38 -9.57 -11.58 -3.51
CA GLU A 38 -10.24 -11.80 -4.79
C GLU A 38 -9.53 -11.08 -5.95
N VAL A 39 -9.13 -9.82 -5.73
CA VAL A 39 -8.35 -9.03 -6.71
C VAL A 39 -6.97 -9.63 -6.93
N LEU A 40 -6.27 -10.02 -5.86
CA LEU A 40 -4.94 -10.64 -5.94
C LEU A 40 -4.95 -11.97 -6.70
N HIS A 41 -5.95 -12.82 -6.46
CA HIS A 41 -6.07 -14.12 -7.11
C HIS A 41 -6.43 -14.04 -8.59
N ALA A 42 -6.92 -12.88 -9.06
CA ALA A 42 -7.21 -12.66 -10.47
C ALA A 42 -5.94 -12.51 -11.34
N SER A 43 -4.77 -12.33 -10.73
CA SER A 43 -3.52 -12.04 -11.42
C SER A 43 -2.35 -12.88 -10.90
N PRO A 44 -1.43 -13.36 -11.75
CA PRO A 44 -0.23 -14.06 -11.29
C PRO A 44 0.66 -13.18 -10.40
N TYR A 45 0.63 -11.86 -10.59
CA TYR A 45 1.41 -10.90 -9.81
C TYR A 45 0.93 -10.77 -8.35
N GLY A 46 -0.26 -11.26 -8.02
CA GLY A 46 -0.77 -11.30 -6.66
C GLY A 46 -0.33 -12.52 -5.84
N ALA A 47 0.42 -13.46 -6.41
CA ALA A 47 0.74 -14.74 -5.78
C ALA A 47 1.55 -14.61 -4.47
N HIS A 48 2.38 -13.57 -4.36
CA HIS A 48 3.24 -13.32 -3.21
C HIS A 48 2.73 -12.20 -2.29
N ALA A 49 1.51 -11.71 -2.54
CA ALA A 49 0.93 -10.62 -1.77
C ALA A 49 0.33 -11.10 -0.44
N THR A 50 0.58 -10.35 0.63
CA THR A 50 -0.06 -10.55 1.93
C THR A 50 -0.88 -9.32 2.31
N VAL A 51 -2.15 -9.55 2.68
CA VAL A 51 -3.07 -8.48 3.13
C VAL A 51 -3.04 -8.38 4.65
N TRP A 52 -2.83 -7.16 5.14
CA TRP A 52 -2.71 -6.83 6.56
C TRP A 52 -3.82 -5.88 6.99
N THR A 53 -4.87 -6.41 7.59
CA THR A 53 -5.99 -5.66 8.18
C THR A 53 -5.74 -5.36 9.66
N GLY A 54 -6.21 -4.20 10.15
CA GLY A 54 -6.06 -3.80 11.55
C GLY A 54 -4.61 -3.56 12.01
N LYS A 55 -3.66 -3.52 11.07
CA LYS A 55 -2.24 -3.24 11.35
C LYS A 55 -1.92 -1.77 11.10
N ASP A 56 -0.91 -1.28 11.80
CA ASP A 56 -0.47 0.12 11.70
C ASP A 56 0.84 0.26 10.91
N ALA A 57 1.30 1.50 10.76
CA ALA A 57 2.55 1.81 10.09
C ALA A 57 3.78 1.23 10.81
N TRP A 58 3.70 0.94 12.11
CA TRP A 58 4.81 0.32 12.85
C TRP A 58 5.00 -1.14 12.45
N HIS A 59 3.90 -1.85 12.19
CA HIS A 59 3.97 -3.19 11.61
C HIS A 59 4.56 -3.14 10.19
N LEU A 60 4.14 -2.17 9.36
CA LEU A 60 4.72 -1.97 8.02
C LEU A 60 6.22 -1.76 8.07
N ARG A 61 6.72 -1.00 9.06
CA ARG A 61 8.15 -0.81 9.26
C ARG A 61 8.88 -2.14 9.45
N SER A 62 8.38 -3.02 10.30
CA SER A 62 8.99 -4.34 10.50
C SER A 62 8.97 -5.17 9.23
N LEU A 63 7.84 -5.17 8.51
CA LEU A 63 7.68 -5.92 7.26
C LEU A 63 8.69 -5.49 6.19
N VAL A 64 8.80 -4.19 5.93
CA VAL A 64 9.71 -3.66 4.90
C VAL A 64 11.18 -3.89 5.27
N LEU A 65 11.52 -3.99 6.56
CA LEU A 65 12.88 -4.29 7.00
C LEU A 65 13.24 -5.78 6.91
N THR A 66 12.26 -6.68 7.10
CA THR A 66 12.48 -8.14 7.00
C THR A 66 12.35 -8.65 5.57
N GLU A 67 11.41 -8.08 4.83
CA GLU A 67 11.06 -8.41 3.45
C GLU A 67 11.10 -7.11 2.63
N PRO A 68 12.29 -6.74 2.13
CA PRO A 68 12.49 -5.47 1.44
C PRO A 68 11.65 -5.40 0.16
N VAL A 69 11.17 -4.19 -0.14
CA VAL A 69 10.39 -3.86 -1.33
C VAL A 69 11.03 -2.72 -2.09
N ASP A 70 10.79 -2.62 -3.39
CA ASP A 70 11.38 -1.57 -4.22
C ASP A 70 10.69 -0.20 -4.04
N LEU A 71 9.42 -0.19 -3.63
CA LEU A 71 8.60 1.01 -3.56
C LEU A 71 7.61 0.95 -2.40
N ILE A 72 7.45 2.06 -1.69
CA ILE A 72 6.33 2.26 -0.76
C ILE A 72 5.35 3.24 -1.39
N ILE A 73 4.07 2.89 -1.44
CA ILE A 73 3.00 3.77 -1.90
C ILE A 73 2.08 4.10 -0.72
N GLY A 74 1.94 5.38 -0.39
CA GLY A 74 1.06 5.77 0.72
C GLY A 74 1.19 7.23 1.18
N PRO A 75 0.62 7.57 2.35
CA PRO A 75 0.56 8.95 2.83
C PRO A 75 1.90 9.43 3.43
N SER A 76 1.99 10.72 3.75
CA SER A 76 3.21 11.35 4.27
C SER A 76 3.74 10.75 5.57
N TYR A 77 2.92 10.03 6.34
CA TYR A 77 3.34 9.38 7.58
C TYR A 77 4.41 8.30 7.36
N LEU A 78 4.43 7.70 6.16
CA LEU A 78 5.40 6.65 5.82
C LEU A 78 6.79 7.19 5.50
N LYS A 79 6.99 8.52 5.45
CA LYS A 79 8.29 9.13 5.12
C LYS A 79 9.41 8.69 6.07
N GLY A 80 9.08 8.44 7.34
CA GLY A 80 10.04 7.99 8.34
C GLY A 80 10.53 6.57 8.05
N ILE A 81 9.59 5.69 7.73
CA ILE A 81 9.84 4.28 7.39
C ILE A 81 10.63 4.18 6.08
N ALA A 82 10.21 4.93 5.07
CA ALA A 82 10.89 5.01 3.78
C ALA A 82 12.36 5.41 3.92
N ARG A 83 12.64 6.43 4.77
CA ARG A 83 14.02 6.85 5.06
C ARG A 83 14.82 5.80 5.82
N GLU A 84 14.18 5.06 6.72
CA GLU A 84 14.85 4.05 7.53
C GLU A 84 15.16 2.77 6.74
N ALA A 85 14.24 2.34 5.88
CA ALA A 85 14.40 1.18 5.03
C ALA A 85 15.18 1.45 3.73
N ASP A 86 15.55 2.71 3.46
CA ASP A 86 16.14 3.17 2.19
C ASP A 86 15.27 2.81 0.96
N VAL A 87 13.95 2.90 1.12
CA VAL A 87 12.97 2.61 0.06
C VAL A 87 12.26 3.90 -0.36
N PRO A 88 12.15 4.20 -1.67
CA PRO A 88 11.45 5.40 -2.13
C PRO A 88 9.96 5.38 -1.79
N LEU A 89 9.44 6.53 -1.35
CA LEU A 89 8.02 6.74 -1.05
C LEU A 89 7.32 7.52 -2.17
N VAL A 90 6.37 6.88 -2.83
CA VAL A 90 5.38 7.52 -3.70
C VAL A 90 4.19 7.94 -2.86
N ARG A 91 3.86 9.24 -2.94
CA ARG A 91 2.78 9.82 -2.14
C ARG A 91 1.44 9.60 -2.83
N PHE A 92 0.61 8.80 -2.19
CA PHE A 92 -0.72 8.46 -2.67
C PHE A 92 -1.67 8.27 -1.47
N GLY A 93 -2.89 8.78 -1.58
CA GLY A 93 -3.87 8.81 -0.50
C GLY A 93 -3.70 10.00 0.43
N PHE A 94 -4.21 9.88 1.65
CA PHE A 94 -4.35 10.98 2.59
C PHE A 94 -3.72 10.67 3.96
N PRO A 95 -3.07 11.65 4.61
CA PRO A 95 -2.75 12.99 4.13
C PRO A 95 -1.40 13.06 3.40
N VAL A 96 -1.29 14.05 2.51
CA VAL A 96 0.00 14.48 1.95
C VAL A 96 0.34 15.88 2.45
N PHE A 97 1.18 15.95 3.48
CA PHE A 97 1.58 17.21 4.11
C PHE A 97 2.90 17.79 3.60
N ASP A 98 3.77 16.94 3.07
CA ASP A 98 5.13 17.31 2.68
C ASP A 98 5.29 17.52 1.16
N ARG A 99 4.17 17.61 0.43
CA ARG A 99 4.10 18.05 -0.96
C ARG A 99 2.93 19.01 -1.14
N HIS A 100 3.08 19.97 -2.04
CA HIS A 100 2.08 21.00 -2.27
C HIS A 100 1.20 20.62 -3.46
N HIS A 101 -0.09 20.96 -3.37
CA HIS A 101 -1.05 20.94 -4.47
C HIS A 101 -1.36 19.57 -5.12
N LEU A 102 -0.89 18.44 -4.58
CA LEU A 102 -1.22 17.12 -5.12
C LEU A 102 -2.72 16.81 -5.09
N HIS A 103 -3.44 17.34 -4.09
CA HIS A 103 -4.90 17.21 -3.98
C HIS A 103 -5.69 17.90 -5.13
N ARG A 104 -5.04 18.69 -5.99
CA ARG A 104 -5.70 19.41 -7.10
C ARG A 104 -5.81 18.59 -8.38
N TYR A 105 -5.08 17.49 -8.47
CA TYR A 105 -5.05 16.64 -9.66
C TYR A 105 -5.87 15.37 -9.40
N PRO A 106 -6.59 14.87 -10.42
CA PRO A 106 -7.33 13.62 -10.29
C PRO A 106 -6.37 12.45 -10.10
N VAL A 107 -6.91 11.40 -9.50
CA VAL A 107 -6.29 10.10 -9.33
C VAL A 107 -6.83 9.13 -10.36
#